data_AF-A0A4R8MJH0-F1
#
_entry.id   AF-A0A4R8MJH0-F1
#
_cell.length_a   1.000
_cell.length_b   1.000
_cell.length_c   1.000
_cell.angle_alpha   90.00
_cell.angle_beta   90.00
_cell.angle_gamma   90.00
#
_symmetry.space_group_name_H-M   'P 1'
#
loop_
_entity.id
_entity.type
_entity.pdbx_description
1 polymer ?
#
loop_
_entity_poly.entity_id
_entity_poly.type
_entity_poly.pdbx_seq_one_letter_code
_entity_poly.pdbx_strand_id
1 'polypeptide(L)'
;MLRLRWILLAAVVSLFSAIMGTAYFLEFRKIGRLTELADERMAVLVSMSRSVQELREKVAFYNTPEGVAHLAREQYNLSFPGEMVFKIEVKKNSLPQEKR
;
A
#
# COMPACT_ATOMS: atom_id res chain seq x y z
N MET A 1 51.83 8.34 -38.89
CA MET A 1 51.17 7.42 -39.86
C MET A 1 50.47 6.32 -39.07
N LEU A 2 49.13 6.26 -39.08
CA LEU A 2 48.44 5.12 -38.46
C LEU A 2 48.78 3.86 -39.25
N ARG A 3 49.50 2.92 -38.62
CA ARG A 3 49.78 1.61 -39.22
C ARG A 3 48.46 0.85 -39.29
N LEU A 4 48.19 0.23 -40.44
CA LEU A 4 47.00 -0.58 -40.72
C LEU A 4 46.66 -1.59 -39.61
N ARG A 5 47.71 -2.13 -38.95
CA ARG A 5 47.58 -3.02 -37.79
C ARG A 5 46.75 -2.45 -36.63
N TRP A 6 46.91 -1.17 -36.32
CA TRP A 6 46.19 -0.52 -35.22
C TRP A 6 44.74 -0.21 -35.58
N ILE A 7 44.48 0.13 -36.85
CA ILE A 7 43.13 0.35 -37.37
C ILE A 7 42.34 -0.97 -37.34
N LEU A 8 42.97 -2.07 -37.75
CA LEU A 8 42.35 -3.39 -37.72
C LEU A 8 42.06 -3.84 -36.29
N LEU A 9 43.00 -3.61 -35.36
CA LEU A 9 42.80 -3.92 -33.95
C LEU A 9 41.64 -3.10 -33.34
N ALA A 10 41.60 -1.79 -33.60
CA ALA A 10 40.53 -0.92 -33.13
C ALA A 10 39.15 -1.32 -33.70
N ALA A 11 39.09 -1.74 -34.96
CA ALA A 11 37.86 -2.22 -35.59
C ALA A 11 37.36 -3.53 -34.97
N VAL A 12 38.26 -4.47 -34.67
CA VAL A 12 37.89 -5.73 -34.00
C VAL A 12 37.40 -5.47 -32.58
N VAL A 13 38.11 -4.64 -31.81
CA VAL A 13 37.71 -4.29 -30.44
C VAL A 13 36.37 -3.56 -30.44
N SER A 14 36.14 -2.60 -31.34
CA SER A 14 34.86 -1.89 -31.40
C SER A 14 33.71 -2.81 -31.76
N LEU A 15 33.93 -3.78 -32.66
CA LEU A 15 32.92 -4.79 -33.01
C LEU A 15 32.55 -5.64 -31.81
N PHE A 16 33.54 -6.16 -31.07
CA PHE A 16 33.27 -6.94 -29.85
C PHE A 16 32.57 -6.11 -28.78
N SER A 17 33.01 -4.87 -28.55
CA SER A 17 32.34 -3.97 -27.61
C SER A 17 30.91 -3.64 -28.01
N ALA A 18 30.62 -3.49 -29.31
CA ALA A 18 29.27 -3.24 -29.80
C ALA A 18 28.35 -4.45 -29.59
N ILE A 19 28.82 -5.67 -29.89
CA ILE A 19 28.06 -6.91 -29.66
C ILE A 19 27.81 -7.10 -28.17
N MET A 20 28.85 -6.92 -27.35
CA MET A 20 28.75 -7.09 -25.91
C MET A 20 27.82 -6.03 -25.29
N GLY A 21 27.99 -4.75 -25.67
CA GLY A 21 27.18 -3.65 -25.18
C GLY A 21 25.69 -3.81 -25.53
N THR A 22 25.38 -4.25 -26.75
CA THR A 22 23.99 -4.49 -27.15
C THR A 22 23.36 -5.68 -26.42
N ALA A 23 24.11 -6.75 -26.19
CA ALA A 23 23.64 -7.90 -25.39
C ALA A 23 23.35 -7.49 -23.93
N TYR A 24 24.30 -6.81 -23.27
CA TYR A 24 24.11 -6.33 -21.90
C TYR A 24 22.96 -5.33 -21.78
N PHE A 25 22.83 -4.40 -22.72
CA PHE A 25 21.75 -3.41 -22.69
C PHE A 25 20.36 -4.07 -22.74
N LEU A 26 20.21 -5.13 -23.54
CA LEU A 26 18.97 -5.91 -23.59
C LEU A 26 18.69 -6.65 -22.29
N GLU A 27 19.70 -7.18 -21.62
CA GLU A 27 19.57 -7.84 -20.33
C GLU A 27 19.19 -6.86 -19.21
N PHE A 28 19.84 -5.69 -19.15
CA PHE A 28 19.46 -4.64 -18.19
C PHE A 28 18.02 -4.19 -18.34
N ARG A 29 17.53 -4.10 -19.59
CA ARG A 29 16.11 -3.76 -19.83
C ARG A 29 15.16 -4.87 -19.37
N LYS A 30 15.56 -6.15 -19.47
CA LYS A 30 14.78 -7.27 -18.91
C LYS A 30 14.77 -7.23 -17.39
N ILE A 31 15.89 -6.94 -16.75
CA ILE A 31 16.00 -6.82 -15.29
C ILE A 31 15.10 -5.69 -14.80
N GLY A 32 15.15 -4.51 -15.42
CA GLY A 32 14.30 -3.38 -15.03
C GLY A 32 12.81 -3.73 -15.04
N ARG A 33 12.34 -4.44 -16.09
CA ARG A 33 10.94 -4.88 -16.18
C ARG A 33 10.58 -5.93 -15.13
N LEU A 34 11.51 -6.83 -14.79
CA LEU A 34 11.29 -7.83 -13.73
C LEU A 34 11.26 -7.19 -12.34
N THR A 35 12.12 -6.20 -12.10
CA THR A 35 12.12 -5.43 -10.84
C THR A 35 10.83 -4.65 -10.68
N GLU A 36 10.33 -3.99 -11.73
CA GLU A 36 9.06 -3.26 -11.67
C GLU A 36 7.87 -4.18 -11.32
N LEU A 37 7.81 -5.37 -11.92
CA LEU A 37 6.81 -6.37 -11.58
C LEU A 37 6.97 -6.88 -10.14
N ALA A 38 8.21 -7.04 -9.66
CA ALA A 38 8.47 -7.47 -8.29
C ALA A 38 8.05 -6.40 -7.27
N ASP A 39 8.35 -5.12 -7.55
CA ASP A 39 7.95 -3.98 -6.72
C ASP A 39 6.43 -3.84 -6.65
N GLU A 40 5.71 -4.03 -7.76
CA GLU A 40 4.24 -4.02 -7.77
C GLU A 40 3.68 -5.13 -6.87
N ARG A 41 4.21 -6.35 -6.97
CA ARG A 41 3.79 -7.47 -6.12
C ARG A 41 4.12 -7.23 -4.66
N MET A 42 5.27 -6.63 -4.38
CA MET A 42 5.69 -6.30 -3.03
C MET A 42 4.77 -5.23 -2.42
N ALA A 43 4.37 -4.21 -3.18
CA ALA A 43 3.41 -3.20 -2.75
C ALA A 43 2.06 -3.83 -2.37
N VAL A 44 1.56 -4.76 -3.19
CA VAL A 44 0.30 -5.49 -2.90
C VAL A 44 0.42 -6.35 -1.64
N LEU A 45 1.55 -7.05 -1.45
CA LEU A 45 1.79 -7.85 -0.24
C LEU A 45 1.85 -6.98 1.01
N VAL A 46 2.48 -5.81 0.94
CA VAL A 46 2.55 -4.85 2.06
C VAL A 46 1.16 -4.32 2.41
N SER A 47 0.35 -3.92 1.41
CA SER A 47 -1.00 -3.43 1.68
C SER A 47 -1.88 -4.51 2.30
N MET A 48 -1.76 -5.76 1.83
CA MET A 48 -2.51 -6.88 2.38
C MET A 48 -2.07 -7.20 3.80
N SER A 49 -0.77 -7.20 4.08
CA SER A 49 -0.22 -7.38 5.43
C SER A 49 -0.79 -6.33 6.40
N ARG A 50 -0.83 -5.05 5.97
CA ARG A 50 -1.40 -3.97 6.78
C ARG A 50 -2.89 -4.19 7.09
N SER A 51 -3.66 -4.60 6.10
CA SER A 51 -5.09 -4.90 6.29
C SER A 51 -5.30 -6.05 7.28
N VAL A 52 -4.45 -7.09 7.22
CA VAL A 52 -4.50 -8.22 8.14
C VAL A 52 -4.14 -7.77 9.56
N GLN A 53 -3.19 -6.85 9.71
CA GLN A 53 -2.80 -6.30 11.00
C GLN A 53 -3.96 -5.50 11.62
N GLU A 54 -4.62 -4.63 10.86
CA GLU A 54 -5.80 -3.89 11.33
C GLU A 54 -6.95 -4.83 11.72
N LEU A 55 -7.20 -5.88 10.93
CA LEU A 55 -8.21 -6.88 11.26
C LEU A 55 -7.87 -7.62 12.56
N ARG A 56 -6.60 -8.03 12.73
CA ARG A 56 -6.15 -8.69 13.96
C ARG A 56 -6.32 -7.79 15.18
N GLU A 57 -6.02 -6.50 15.05
CA GLU A 57 -6.19 -5.53 16.12
C GLU A 57 -7.66 -5.33 16.50
N LYS A 58 -8.55 -5.21 15.50
CA LYS A 58 -10.00 -5.17 15.73
C LYS A 58 -10.51 -6.43 16.40
N VAL A 59 -10.11 -7.61 15.91
CA VAL A 59 -10.49 -8.90 16.52
C VAL A 59 -10.00 -8.97 17.97
N ALA A 60 -8.76 -8.56 18.25
CA ALA A 60 -8.23 -8.53 19.61
C ALA A 60 -9.03 -7.59 20.51
N PHE A 61 -9.39 -6.39 20.02
CA PHE A 61 -10.23 -5.45 20.75
C PHE A 61 -11.63 -6.02 21.04
N TYR A 62 -12.33 -6.54 20.03
CA TYR A 62 -13.68 -7.10 20.20
C TYR A 62 -13.71 -8.41 20.99
N ASN A 63 -12.56 -9.04 21.22
CA ASN A 63 -12.46 -10.19 22.12
C ASN A 63 -12.40 -9.79 23.61
N THR A 64 -12.20 -8.50 23.91
CA THR A 64 -12.26 -7.97 25.27
C THR A 64 -13.71 -7.71 25.70
N PRO A 65 -14.04 -7.80 27.01
CA PRO A 65 -15.41 -7.52 27.48
C PRO A 65 -15.87 -6.10 27.16
N GLU A 66 -14.96 -5.13 27.19
CA GLU A 66 -15.23 -3.74 26.80
C GLU A 66 -15.51 -3.61 25.30
N GLY A 67 -14.75 -4.32 24.46
CA GLY A 67 -14.97 -4.34 23.03
C GLY A 67 -16.31 -4.98 22.65
N VAL A 68 -16.69 -6.09 23.30
CA VAL A 68 -18.02 -6.71 23.14
C VAL A 68 -19.12 -5.75 23.56
N ALA A 69 -18.95 -5.05 24.68
CA ALA A 69 -19.89 -4.04 25.13
C ALA A 69 -20.04 -2.87 24.15
N HIS A 70 -18.92 -2.43 23.56
CA HIS A 70 -18.91 -1.39 22.54
C HIS A 70 -19.67 -1.84 21.29
N LEU A 71 -19.42 -3.07 20.82
CA LEU A 71 -20.13 -3.66 19.69
C LEU A 71 -21.63 -3.87 19.97
N ALA A 72 -22.00 -4.27 21.18
CA ALA A 72 -23.39 -4.43 21.61
C ALA A 72 -24.16 -3.09 21.58
N ARG A 73 -23.49 -1.98 21.96
CA ARG A 73 -24.07 -0.64 21.90
C ARG A 73 -24.17 -0.11 20.48
N GLU A 74 -23.10 -0.19 19.68
CA GLU A 74 -23.10 0.38 18.32
C GLU A 74 -24.01 -0.40 17.36
N GLN A 75 -23.95 -1.73 17.38
CA GLN A 75 -24.64 -2.57 16.39
C GLN A 75 -26.08 -2.90 16.79
N TYR A 76 -26.34 -3.07 18.08
CA TYR A 76 -27.64 -3.56 18.58
C TYR A 76 -28.35 -2.56 19.50
N ASN A 77 -27.75 -1.39 19.76
CA ASN A 77 -28.28 -0.36 20.64
C ASN A 77 -28.70 -0.91 22.02
N LEU A 78 -27.98 -1.92 22.50
CA LEU A 78 -28.23 -2.58 23.78
C LEU A 78 -27.66 -1.72 24.91
N SER A 79 -28.46 -1.47 25.94
CA SER A 79 -28.03 -0.80 27.18
C SER A 79 -27.74 -1.81 28.28
N PHE A 80 -26.83 -1.48 29.18
CA PHE A 80 -26.60 -2.29 30.37
C PHE A 80 -27.79 -2.26 31.32
N PRO A 81 -27.97 -3.30 32.15
CA PRO A 81 -29.02 -3.31 33.16
C PRO A 81 -28.84 -2.13 34.13
N GLY A 82 -29.82 -1.22 34.17
CA GLY A 82 -29.81 -0.04 35.05
C GLY A 82 -29.25 1.25 34.43
N GLU A 83 -28.87 1.26 33.15
CA GLU A 83 -28.45 2.50 32.46
C GLU A 83 -29.64 3.46 32.19
N MET A 84 -29.42 4.75 32.42
CA MET A 84 -30.38 5.81 32.07
C MET A 84 -30.26 6.14 30.58
N VAL A 85 -31.29 5.78 29.80
CA VAL A 85 -31.35 6.07 28.36
C VAL A 85 -31.98 7.45 28.16
N PHE A 86 -31.20 8.39 27.63
CA PHE A 86 -31.69 9.73 27.30
C PHE A 86 -32.23 9.75 25.87
N LYS A 87 -33.52 10.06 25.73
CA LYS A 87 -34.14 10.31 24.42
C LYS A 87 -34.02 11.78 24.07
N ILE A 88 -33.17 12.11 23.09
CA ILE A 88 -33.07 13.49 22.57
C ILE A 88 -34.23 13.71 21.59
N GLU A 89 -35.26 14.44 22.03
CA GLU A 89 -36.33 14.89 21.14
C GLU A 89 -36.04 16.31 20.62
N VAL A 90 -35.64 16.41 19.36
CA VAL A 90 -35.45 17.72 18.71
C VAL A 90 -36.84 18.27 18.33
N LYS A 91 -37.38 19.15 19.16
CA LYS A 91 -38.56 19.96 18.79
C LYS A 91 -38.12 21.02 17.79
N LYS A 92 -38.85 21.10 16.66
CA LYS A 92 -38.60 21.92 15.46
C LYS A 92 -38.26 23.41 15.67
N ASN A 93 -38.37 23.96 16.88
CA ASN A 93 -38.23 25.39 17.18
C ASN A 93 -37.21 25.72 18.30
N SER A 94 -36.26 24.84 18.62
CA SER A 94 -35.41 24.98 19.84
C SER A 94 -33.92 25.30 19.61
N LEU A 95 -33.49 25.56 18.38
CA LEU A 95 -32.13 26.06 18.11
C LEU A 95 -32.19 27.54 17.71
N PRO A 96 -31.41 28.45 18.34
CA PRO A 96 -31.24 29.80 17.83
C PRO A 96 -30.56 29.68 16.46
N GLN A 97 -31.15 30.27 15.43
CA GLN A 97 -30.44 30.46 14.16
C GLN A 97 -29.24 31.35 14.43
N GLU A 98 -28.06 30.77 14.41
CA GLU A 98 -26.80 31.51 14.38
C GLU A 98 -26.81 32.36 13.10
N LYS A 99 -27.07 33.66 13.28
CA LYS A 99 -27.06 34.64 12.19
C LYS A 99 -25.64 34.74 11.66
N ARG A 100 -25.45 34.25 10.45
CA ARG A 100 -24.26 34.42 9.62
C ARG A 100 -24.13 35.87 9.14
#